data_AF-A0A8T4ZKG1-F1
#
_entry.id   AF-A0A8T4ZKG1-F1
#
_cell.length_a   1.000
_cell.length_b   1.000
_cell.length_c   1.000
_cell.angle_alpha   90.00
_cell.angle_beta   90.00
_cell.angle_gamma   90.00
#
_symmetry.space_group_name_H-M   'P 1'
#
loop_
_entity.id
_entity.type
_entity.pdbx_description
1 polymer ?
#
loop_
_entity_poly.entity_id
_entity_poly.type
_entity_poly.pdbx_seq_one_letter_code
_entity_poly.pdbx_strand_id
1 'polypeptide(L)'
;MAEYEFNERSKEDIVILVEIILLFSAVLAGRELGSLYNEYVETSRLSVFLEVAEEDFALFIKKASNGSDLNLNTGLVFSIPSFESVEREKTEIPDYVRRWLISLTLNAITVRQPEASDMEVELWVEDSLIKKSIFKFEREKISFFSLLNRTLFFKLEDREKFLNSVDEASRKYGGEVKVTLKGRVLSHIYFFSFWLPFSTTRYPLTKPPHAELISSSWSNLNGTRISKANKGENLYISMSLKNPTRIHSMWENVTAKIYLSSIDEPIAYISKTVGIAAGSRVIYILPFTPTESGTYHYSLETIGGFKLEVKDSPILEVG
;
A
#
# COMPACT_ATOMS: atom_id res chain seq x y z
N MET A 1 57.06 -23.69 65.54
CA MET A 1 56.50 -24.44 64.39
C MET A 1 55.04 -24.08 64.11
N ALA A 2 54.17 -23.91 65.11
CA ALA A 2 52.76 -23.53 64.90
C ALA A 2 52.52 -22.09 64.37
N GLU A 3 53.41 -21.12 64.62
CA GLU A 3 53.27 -19.73 64.13
C GLU A 3 53.62 -19.56 62.65
N TYR A 4 54.46 -20.44 62.07
CA TYR A 4 54.81 -20.38 60.65
C TYR A 4 53.68 -20.92 59.77
N GLU A 5 53.02 -22.00 60.20
CA GLU A 5 51.87 -22.59 59.49
C GLU A 5 50.63 -21.66 59.49
N PHE A 6 50.43 -20.83 60.53
CA PHE A 6 49.29 -19.91 60.59
C PHE A 6 49.45 -18.72 59.64
N ASN A 7 50.69 -18.28 59.38
CA ASN A 7 51.00 -17.15 58.50
C ASN A 7 51.00 -17.56 57.02
N GLU A 8 51.38 -18.80 56.71
CA GLU A 8 51.24 -19.37 55.35
C GLU A 8 49.79 -19.65 55.00
N ARG A 9 48.99 -20.24 55.91
CA ARG A 9 47.55 -20.44 55.70
C ARG A 9 46.80 -19.14 55.39
N SER A 10 47.08 -18.05 56.12
CA SER A 10 46.39 -16.77 55.86
C SER A 10 46.75 -16.15 54.51
N LYS A 11 47.96 -16.40 54.00
CA LYS A 11 48.36 -15.97 52.65
C LYS A 11 47.73 -16.85 51.57
N GLU A 12 47.69 -18.16 51.77
CA GLU A 12 46.99 -19.10 50.88
C GLU A 12 45.49 -18.78 50.81
N ASP A 13 44.84 -18.49 51.95
CA ASP A 13 43.43 -18.11 52.01
C ASP A 13 43.16 -16.80 51.26
N ILE A 14 44.06 -15.81 51.34
CA ILE A 14 43.94 -14.55 50.58
C ILE A 14 44.16 -14.78 49.08
N VAL A 15 45.12 -15.62 48.69
CA VAL A 15 45.37 -15.98 47.29
C VAL A 15 44.17 -16.70 46.70
N ILE A 16 43.60 -17.66 47.43
CA ILE A 16 42.39 -18.39 47.04
C ILE A 16 41.20 -17.43 46.91
N LEU A 17 41.03 -16.48 47.84
CA LEU A 17 39.96 -15.48 47.76
C LEU A 17 40.10 -14.60 46.50
N VAL A 18 41.32 -14.14 46.20
CA VAL A 18 41.61 -13.33 45.00
C VAL A 18 41.39 -14.14 43.73
N GLU A 19 41.80 -15.41 43.69
CA GLU A 19 41.55 -16.31 42.57
C GLU A 19 40.05 -16.55 42.35
N ILE A 20 39.27 -16.75 43.42
CA ILE A 20 37.81 -16.89 43.34
C ILE A 20 37.16 -15.61 42.81
N ILE A 21 37.60 -14.43 43.27
CA ILE A 21 37.09 -13.14 42.78
C ILE A 21 37.42 -12.98 41.28
N LEU A 22 38.66 -13.28 40.87
CA LEU A 22 39.07 -13.21 39.47
C LEU A 22 38.29 -14.19 38.58
N LEU A 23 38.09 -15.43 39.04
CA LEU A 23 37.25 -16.42 38.37
C LEU A 23 35.81 -15.94 38.25
N PHE A 24 35.24 -15.39 39.33
CA PHE A 24 33.88 -14.87 39.32
C PHE A 24 33.72 -13.67 38.38
N SER A 25 34.66 -12.73 38.39
CA SER A 25 34.69 -11.61 37.45
C SER A 25 34.86 -12.07 36.00
N ALA A 26 35.70 -13.09 35.74
CA ALA A 26 35.90 -13.65 34.41
C ALA A 26 34.65 -14.38 33.90
N VAL A 27 33.98 -15.15 34.75
CA VAL A 27 32.70 -15.82 34.42
C VAL A 27 31.59 -14.81 34.17
N LEU A 28 31.49 -13.76 35.00
CA LEU A 28 30.55 -12.67 34.76
C LEU A 28 30.85 -11.94 33.44
N ALA A 29 32.10 -11.56 33.19
CA ALA A 29 32.50 -10.90 31.95
C ALA A 29 32.23 -11.80 30.72
N GLY A 30 32.55 -13.09 30.80
CA GLY A 30 32.26 -14.06 29.73
C GLY A 30 30.75 -14.23 29.49
N ARG A 31 29.94 -14.23 30.55
CA ARG A 31 28.47 -14.30 30.45
C ARG A 31 27.89 -13.03 29.82
N GLU A 32 28.35 -11.85 30.24
CA GLU A 32 27.91 -10.58 29.65
C GLU A 32 28.34 -10.46 28.18
N LEU A 33 29.56 -10.86 27.84
CA LEU A 33 30.03 -10.91 26.44
C LEU A 33 29.22 -11.89 25.58
N GLY A 34 28.89 -13.08 26.13
CA GLY A 34 28.03 -14.05 25.46
C GLY A 34 26.60 -13.54 25.26
N SER A 35 26.06 -12.84 26.25
CA SER A 35 24.76 -12.16 26.16
C SER A 35 24.77 -11.10 25.06
N LEU A 36 25.78 -10.22 25.07
CA LEU A 36 25.97 -9.18 24.05
C LEU A 36 26.11 -9.77 22.64
N TYR A 37 26.76 -10.93 22.49
CA TYR A 37 26.89 -11.60 21.20
C TYR A 37 25.57 -12.19 20.70
N ASN A 38 24.81 -12.88 21.55
CA ASN A 38 23.48 -13.40 21.19
C ASN A 38 22.52 -12.27 20.85
N GLU A 39 22.53 -11.19 21.62
CA GLU A 39 21.71 -10.01 21.36
C GLU A 39 22.18 -9.24 20.11
N TYR A 40 23.48 -9.22 19.80
CA TYR A 40 23.97 -8.70 18.52
C TYR A 40 23.43 -9.51 17.34
N VAL A 41 23.38 -10.84 17.46
CA VAL A 41 22.76 -11.71 16.44
C VAL A 41 21.28 -11.40 16.27
N GLU A 42 20.53 -11.19 17.36
CA GLU A 42 19.11 -10.77 17.30
C GLU A 42 18.93 -9.34 16.75
N THR A 43 19.82 -8.43 17.12
CA THR A 43 19.82 -7.01 16.70
C THR A 43 20.16 -6.85 15.23
N SER A 44 21.13 -7.62 14.73
CA SER A 44 21.53 -7.65 13.32
C SER A 44 20.39 -8.06 12.37
N ARG A 45 19.35 -8.66 12.95
CA ARG A 45 18.16 -9.13 12.27
C ARG A 45 17.04 -8.08 12.28
N LEU A 46 17.03 -7.09 13.17
CA LEU A 46 15.92 -6.14 13.29
C LEU A 46 15.59 -5.42 11.97
N SER A 47 14.30 -5.36 11.68
CA SER A 47 13.72 -4.59 10.57
C SER A 47 12.85 -3.46 11.11
N VAL A 48 12.86 -2.32 10.42
CA VAL A 48 11.99 -1.17 10.72
C VAL A 48 10.97 -1.00 9.62
N PHE A 49 9.72 -0.82 10.02
CA PHE A 49 8.61 -0.50 9.15
C PHE A 49 8.11 0.90 9.46
N LEU A 50 7.91 1.68 8.41
CA LEU A 50 7.20 2.95 8.47
C LEU A 50 5.80 2.72 7.90
N GLU A 51 4.80 2.74 8.77
CA GLU A 51 3.41 2.63 8.40
C GLU A 51 2.82 4.01 8.13
N VAL A 52 2.17 4.14 6.98
CA VAL A 52 1.39 5.32 6.60
C VAL A 52 0.11 4.82 5.96
N ALA A 53 -1.02 5.34 6.43
CA ALA A 53 -2.33 5.01 5.87
C ALA A 53 -2.46 5.60 4.46
N GLU A 54 -3.23 4.94 3.59
CA GLU A 54 -3.45 5.47 2.25
C GLU A 54 -4.25 6.78 2.28
N GLU A 55 -5.19 6.89 3.21
CA GLU A 55 -5.98 8.09 3.45
C GLU A 55 -5.12 9.28 3.86
N ASP A 56 -4.07 9.05 4.65
CA ASP A 56 -3.11 10.08 5.05
C ASP A 56 -2.33 10.59 3.83
N PHE A 57 -1.92 9.69 2.92
CA PHE A 57 -1.31 10.10 1.66
C PHE A 57 -2.28 10.82 0.73
N ALA A 58 -3.54 10.38 0.64
CA ALA A 58 -4.56 11.06 -0.17
C ALA A 58 -4.81 12.48 0.36
N LEU A 59 -4.91 12.64 1.68
CA LEU A 59 -5.05 13.95 2.33
C LEU A 59 -3.81 14.81 2.11
N PHE A 60 -2.61 14.23 2.21
CA PHE A 60 -1.35 14.90 1.92
C PHE A 60 -1.33 15.46 0.49
N ILE A 61 -1.66 14.64 -0.51
CA ILE A 61 -1.72 15.07 -1.91
C ILE A 61 -2.71 16.22 -2.08
N LYS A 62 -3.91 16.08 -1.51
CA LYS A 62 -4.94 17.13 -1.57
C LYS A 62 -4.46 18.46 -0.95
N LYS A 63 -3.81 18.42 0.22
CA LYS A 63 -3.25 19.62 0.87
C LYS A 63 -2.12 20.24 0.05
N ALA A 64 -1.26 19.42 -0.54
CA ALA A 64 -0.17 19.87 -1.41
C ALA A 64 -0.69 20.55 -2.67
N SER A 65 -1.76 20.00 -3.26
CA SER A 65 -2.48 20.63 -4.38
C SER A 65 -3.10 21.97 -4.02
N ASN A 66 -3.47 22.20 -2.76
CA ASN A 66 -4.02 23.46 -2.27
C ASN A 66 -2.96 24.43 -1.72
N GLY A 67 -1.67 24.07 -1.72
CA GLY A 67 -0.58 24.93 -1.24
C GLY A 67 -0.55 25.13 0.28
N SER A 68 -1.16 24.21 1.04
CA SER A 68 -1.15 24.23 2.51
C SER A 68 0.09 23.54 3.07
N ASP A 69 0.43 23.83 4.33
CA ASP A 69 1.47 23.10 5.07
C ASP A 69 1.15 21.59 5.15
N LEU A 70 2.17 20.76 4.97
CA LEU A 70 2.00 19.32 4.78
C LEU A 70 2.54 18.53 5.95
N ASN A 71 1.61 17.99 6.72
CA ASN A 71 1.89 17.08 7.80
C ASN A 71 1.46 15.70 7.35
N LEU A 72 2.35 14.73 7.46
CA LEU A 72 2.06 13.32 7.25
C LEU A 72 2.18 12.59 8.58
N ASN A 73 1.09 11.97 9.02
CA ASN A 73 1.13 11.11 10.20
C ASN A 73 1.71 9.76 9.81
N THR A 74 2.68 9.30 10.59
CA THR A 74 3.39 8.05 10.34
C THR A 74 3.50 7.25 11.63
N GLY A 75 3.41 5.93 11.53
CA GLY A 75 3.67 5.00 12.62
C GLY A 75 4.98 4.27 12.38
N LEU A 76 5.84 4.19 13.38
CA LEU A 76 7.10 3.44 13.30
C LEU A 76 6.97 2.13 14.10
N VAL A 77 7.35 1.00 13.49
CA VAL A 77 7.36 -0.33 14.12
C VAL A 77 8.70 -1.02 13.91
N PHE A 78 9.17 -1.73 14.93
CA PHE A 78 10.32 -2.63 14.86
C PHE A 78 9.84 -4.08 14.89
N SER A 79 10.42 -4.93 14.04
CA SER A 79 10.15 -6.37 14.04
C SER A 79 11.45 -7.18 13.98
N ILE A 80 11.42 -8.38 14.58
CA ILE A 80 12.50 -9.37 14.50
C ILE A 80 12.13 -10.37 13.38
N PRO A 81 13.00 -10.64 12.40
CA PRO A 81 12.71 -11.38 11.18
C PRO A 81 12.67 -12.91 11.37
N SER A 82 12.60 -13.42 12.61
CA SER A 82 11.99 -14.74 12.80
C SER A 82 10.50 -14.72 12.39
N PHE A 83 9.92 -13.53 12.27
CA PHE A 83 8.88 -13.25 11.29
C PHE A 83 9.51 -13.16 9.89
N GLU A 84 9.76 -14.32 9.26
CA GLU A 84 9.68 -14.39 7.80
C GLU A 84 8.24 -14.07 7.44
N SER A 85 7.97 -12.78 7.36
CA SER A 85 6.85 -12.29 6.61
C SER A 85 6.99 -12.89 5.21
N VAL A 86 5.98 -13.65 4.80
CA VAL A 86 5.77 -14.19 3.46
C VAL A 86 5.75 -13.06 2.38
N GLU A 87 5.97 -11.81 2.79
CA GLU A 87 6.09 -10.58 1.98
C GLU A 87 7.24 -10.53 0.97
N ARG A 88 8.20 -11.47 0.94
CA ARG A 88 9.11 -11.51 -0.21
C ARG A 88 8.40 -11.85 -1.52
N GLU A 89 7.17 -12.37 -1.49
CA GLU A 89 6.45 -12.76 -2.71
C GLU A 89 5.14 -12.03 -3.03
N LYS A 90 4.43 -11.34 -2.13
CA LYS A 90 3.12 -10.74 -2.51
C LYS A 90 2.79 -9.43 -1.80
N THR A 91 3.18 -8.32 -2.42
CA THR A 91 2.72 -6.95 -2.12
C THR A 91 1.38 -6.61 -2.82
N GLU A 92 0.45 -7.57 -2.91
CA GLU A 92 -0.85 -7.43 -3.61
C GLU A 92 -2.04 -7.97 -2.81
N ILE A 93 -2.07 -7.83 -1.47
CA ILE A 93 -3.25 -8.26 -0.67
C ILE A 93 -3.84 -7.07 0.12
N PRO A 94 -5.17 -6.86 0.11
CA PRO A 94 -5.83 -5.74 0.80
C PRO A 94 -5.72 -5.78 2.33
N ASP A 95 -5.86 -4.59 2.96
CA ASP A 95 -5.60 -4.28 4.37
C ASP A 95 -6.27 -5.16 5.44
N TYR A 96 -7.35 -5.88 5.12
CA TYR A 96 -8.16 -6.60 6.10
C TYR A 96 -7.45 -7.84 6.71
N VAL A 97 -6.41 -8.37 6.05
CA VAL A 97 -5.63 -9.52 6.55
C VAL A 97 -4.52 -9.08 7.53
N ARG A 98 -4.08 -7.81 7.48
CA ARG A 98 -2.98 -7.28 8.31
C ARG A 98 -3.24 -7.35 9.82
N ARG A 99 -4.51 -7.30 10.24
CA ARG A 99 -4.89 -7.32 11.66
C ARG A 99 -4.86 -8.71 12.32
N TRP A 100 -4.78 -9.79 11.56
CA TRP A 100 -4.92 -11.16 12.11
C TRP A 100 -3.60 -11.92 12.34
N LEU A 101 -2.46 -11.44 11.82
CA LEU A 101 -1.15 -12.09 11.98
C LEU A 101 -0.39 -11.69 13.26
N ILE A 102 -0.87 -10.67 13.99
CA ILE A 102 -0.32 -10.27 15.30
C ILE A 102 -0.96 -11.11 16.41
N SER A 103 -0.89 -12.43 16.29
CA SER A 103 -1.20 -13.32 17.40
C SER A 103 -0.51 -14.65 17.15
N LEU A 104 0.66 -14.84 17.75
CA LEU A 104 1.00 -16.04 18.53
C LEU A 104 2.49 -16.08 18.90
N THR A 105 2.72 -16.31 20.19
CA THR A 105 3.94 -16.80 20.85
C THR A 105 5.18 -15.91 20.88
N LEU A 106 5.24 -15.01 21.87
CA LEU A 106 6.50 -14.63 22.49
C LEU A 106 6.87 -15.66 23.56
N ASN A 107 7.94 -16.41 23.34
CA ASN A 107 8.74 -16.84 24.48
C ASN A 107 9.27 -15.60 25.19
N ALA A 108 9.41 -15.66 26.51
CA ALA A 108 9.96 -14.60 27.34
C ALA A 108 11.44 -14.37 27.03
N ILE A 109 11.71 -13.77 25.87
CA ILE A 109 13.02 -13.20 25.55
C ILE A 109 12.98 -11.81 26.19
N THR A 110 13.88 -11.59 27.13
CA THR A 110 14.10 -10.29 27.80
C THR A 110 14.78 -9.33 26.80
N VAL A 111 14.17 -9.11 25.63
CA VAL A 111 14.72 -8.17 24.65
C VAL A 111 14.48 -6.77 25.19
N ARG A 112 15.57 -6.06 25.52
CA ARG A 112 15.47 -4.63 25.86
C ARG A 112 14.86 -3.88 24.68
N GLN A 113 13.91 -2.98 24.97
CA GLN A 113 13.19 -2.25 23.93
C GLN A 113 14.15 -1.36 23.12
N PRO A 114 14.14 -1.45 21.77
CA PRO A 114 14.92 -0.57 20.93
C PRO A 114 14.39 0.87 21.04
N GLU A 115 15.29 1.84 20.88
CA GLU A 115 14.94 3.25 20.82
C GLU A 115 15.16 3.79 19.40
N ALA A 116 14.31 4.72 18.95
CA ALA A 116 14.53 5.44 17.70
C ALA A 116 14.65 6.95 17.95
N SER A 117 15.47 7.60 17.13
CA SER A 117 15.68 9.06 17.19
C SER A 117 15.62 9.67 15.79
N ASP A 118 16.75 9.84 15.12
CA ASP A 118 16.82 10.50 13.83
C ASP A 118 16.26 9.61 12.70
N MET A 119 15.63 10.24 11.71
CA MET A 119 15.12 9.57 10.53
C MET A 119 15.46 10.34 9.27
N GLU A 120 16.08 9.66 8.32
CA GLU A 120 16.22 10.17 6.95
C GLU A 120 15.09 9.61 6.10
N VAL A 121 14.36 10.49 5.41
CA VAL A 121 13.21 10.13 4.61
C VAL A 121 13.32 10.74 3.23
N GLU A 122 13.05 9.93 2.22
CA GLU A 122 12.85 10.34 0.84
C GLU A 122 11.40 10.11 0.45
N LEU A 123 10.73 11.17 0.00
CA LEU A 123 9.39 11.15 -0.56
C LEU A 123 9.49 11.06 -2.09
N TRP A 124 8.93 9.98 -2.63
CA TRP A 124 8.84 9.70 -4.04
C TRP A 124 7.37 9.68 -4.46
N VAL A 125 7.08 10.30 -5.59
CA VAL A 125 5.77 10.23 -6.25
C VAL A 125 6.02 9.65 -7.64
N GLU A 126 5.34 8.55 -7.93
CA GLU A 126 5.69 7.65 -9.03
C GLU A 126 7.18 7.27 -8.97
N ASP A 127 7.97 7.71 -9.96
CA ASP A 127 9.41 7.48 -10.05
C ASP A 127 10.23 8.76 -9.82
N SER A 128 9.56 9.85 -9.41
CA SER A 128 10.17 11.16 -9.16
C SER A 128 10.48 11.34 -7.67
N LEU A 129 11.76 11.56 -7.33
CA LEU A 129 12.13 12.07 -6.02
C LEU A 129 11.60 13.50 -5.88
N ILE A 130 10.70 13.70 -4.91
CA ILE A 130 10.08 14.99 -4.62
C ILE A 130 10.81 15.69 -3.49
N LYS A 131 11.13 14.97 -2.41
CA LYS A 131 11.77 15.56 -1.24
C LYS A 131 12.68 14.57 -0.54
N LYS A 132 13.79 15.07 -0.02
CA LYS A 132 14.62 14.39 0.97
C LYS A 132 14.72 15.26 2.22
N SER A 133 14.46 14.67 3.38
CA SER A 133 14.44 15.36 4.66
C SER A 133 15.07 14.51 5.75
N ILE A 134 15.70 15.16 6.72
CA ILE A 134 16.15 14.54 7.96
C ILE A 134 15.27 15.08 9.08
N PHE A 135 14.63 14.19 9.80
CA PHE A 135 13.82 14.48 10.98
C PHE A 135 14.59 14.07 12.21
N LYS A 136 14.69 14.97 13.19
CA LYS A 136 15.33 14.69 14.46
C LYS A 136 14.24 14.49 15.51
N PHE A 137 14.32 13.38 16.22
CA PHE A 137 13.41 13.07 17.31
C PHE A 137 14.19 12.73 18.57
N GLU A 138 13.57 12.97 19.73
CA GLU A 138 14.11 12.47 20.98
C GLU A 138 14.12 10.93 20.97
N ARG A 139 15.10 10.35 21.70
CA ARG A 139 15.18 8.91 21.85
C ARG A 139 13.96 8.42 22.60
N GLU A 140 13.15 7.62 21.93
CA GLU A 140 11.95 7.03 22.52
C GLU A 140 11.97 5.53 22.36
N LYS A 141 11.63 4.83 23.46
CA LYS A 141 11.51 3.38 23.49
C LYS A 141 10.31 2.96 22.67
N ILE A 142 10.51 1.94 21.86
CA ILE A 142 9.47 1.39 21.01
C ILE A 142 9.10 0.03 21.57
N SER A 143 7.84 -0.12 21.98
CA SER A 143 7.35 -1.45 22.31
C SER A 143 7.25 -2.26 21.02
N PHE A 144 7.64 -3.54 21.07
CA PHE A 144 7.53 -4.47 19.95
C PHE A 144 6.09 -4.63 19.42
N PHE A 145 5.08 -4.16 20.16
CA PHE A 145 3.66 -4.23 19.80
C PHE A 145 2.96 -2.88 19.68
N SER A 146 3.68 -1.77 19.81
CA SER A 146 3.09 -0.42 19.71
C SER A 146 3.74 0.38 18.60
N LEU A 147 2.90 1.04 17.80
CA LEU A 147 3.32 2.07 16.86
C LEU A 147 3.88 3.27 17.63
N LEU A 148 5.12 3.64 17.36
CA LEU A 148 5.62 4.95 17.74
C LEU A 148 5.11 5.96 16.70
N ASN A 149 4.09 6.71 17.08
CA ASN A 149 3.51 7.72 16.22
C ASN A 149 4.46 8.92 16.08
N ARG A 150 4.83 9.23 14.84
CA ARG A 150 5.64 10.40 14.48
C ARG A 150 4.91 11.19 13.41
N THR A 151 4.87 12.50 13.56
CA THR A 151 4.37 13.40 12.50
C THR A 151 5.55 13.95 11.73
N LEU A 152 5.55 13.75 10.41
CA LEU A 152 6.57 14.25 9.49
C LEU A 152 6.05 15.51 8.81
N PHE A 153 6.79 16.60 9.00
CA PHE A 153 6.50 17.89 8.39
C PHE A 153 7.29 18.03 7.10
N PHE A 154 6.61 17.97 5.96
CA PHE A 154 7.24 18.14 4.65
C PHE A 154 6.98 19.54 4.12
N LYS A 155 8.06 20.26 3.80
CA LYS A 155 7.99 21.48 2.99
C LYS A 155 8.41 21.15 1.56
N LEU A 156 7.46 21.18 0.63
CA LEU A 156 7.73 21.00 -0.79
C LEU A 156 8.44 22.24 -1.33
N GLU A 157 9.69 22.08 -1.76
CA GLU A 157 10.46 23.15 -2.40
C GLU A 157 10.03 23.31 -3.86
N ASP A 158 9.80 22.20 -4.55
CA ASP A 158 9.35 22.16 -5.95
C ASP A 158 7.92 21.58 -6.02
N ARG A 159 6.94 22.45 -5.76
CA ARG A 159 5.52 22.08 -5.83
C ARG A 159 5.09 21.76 -7.25
N GLU A 160 5.65 22.43 -8.25
CA GLU A 160 5.26 22.23 -9.65
C GLU A 160 5.62 20.82 -10.12
N LYS A 161 6.83 20.34 -9.82
CA LYS A 161 7.24 18.96 -10.10
C LYS A 161 6.33 17.93 -9.43
N PHE A 162 5.94 18.18 -8.18
CA PHE A 162 5.00 17.33 -7.46
C PHE A 162 3.64 17.28 -8.18
N LEU A 163 3.06 18.43 -8.51
CA LEU A 163 1.75 18.50 -9.17
C LEU A 163 1.77 17.86 -10.56
N ASN A 164 2.82 18.11 -11.35
CA ASN A 164 2.97 17.49 -12.66
C ASN A 164 3.03 15.96 -12.56
N SER A 165 3.76 15.41 -11.58
CA SER A 165 3.85 13.96 -11.36
C SER A 165 2.49 13.38 -10.94
N VAL A 166 1.77 14.07 -10.06
CA VAL A 166 0.43 13.69 -9.61
C VAL A 166 -0.59 13.73 -10.76
N ASP A 167 -0.59 14.79 -11.56
CA ASP A 167 -1.52 14.99 -12.66
C ASP A 167 -1.30 13.98 -13.79
N GLU A 168 -0.03 13.71 -14.12
CA GLU A 168 0.32 12.69 -15.12
C GLU A 168 -0.15 11.30 -14.68
N ALA A 169 0.16 10.91 -13.44
CA ALA A 169 -0.31 9.64 -12.86
C ALA A 169 -1.83 9.56 -12.79
N SER A 170 -2.50 10.63 -12.32
CA SER A 170 -3.95 10.72 -12.19
C SER A 170 -4.67 10.59 -13.54
N ARG A 171 -4.07 11.09 -14.64
CA ARG A 171 -4.61 10.89 -15.99
C ARG A 171 -4.37 9.46 -16.49
N LYS A 172 -3.18 8.91 -16.26
CA LYS A 172 -2.77 7.61 -16.80
C LYS A 172 -3.43 6.43 -16.08
N TYR A 173 -3.61 6.53 -14.76
CA TYR A 173 -4.05 5.43 -13.90
C TYR A 173 -5.40 5.73 -13.22
N GLY A 174 -6.26 6.53 -13.88
CA GLY A 174 -7.62 6.78 -13.41
C GLY A 174 -7.70 7.44 -12.02
N GLY A 175 -6.77 8.32 -11.67
CA GLY A 175 -6.75 9.01 -10.37
C GLY A 175 -5.80 8.40 -9.34
N GLU A 176 -5.31 7.19 -9.59
CA GLU A 176 -4.37 6.48 -8.71
C GLU A 176 -2.95 7.02 -8.84
N VAL A 177 -2.32 7.35 -7.71
CA VAL A 177 -0.96 7.87 -7.66
C VAL A 177 -0.12 7.00 -6.72
N LYS A 178 1.02 6.52 -7.19
CA LYS A 178 1.98 5.76 -6.39
C LYS A 178 2.78 6.74 -5.55
N VAL A 179 2.74 6.59 -4.23
CA VAL A 179 3.56 7.35 -3.30
C VAL A 179 4.43 6.39 -2.52
N THR A 180 5.73 6.67 -2.48
CA THR A 180 6.71 5.85 -1.75
C THR A 180 7.49 6.71 -0.78
N LEU A 181 7.54 6.30 0.48
CA LEU A 181 8.52 6.78 1.45
C LEU A 181 9.58 5.71 1.64
N LYS A 182 10.83 6.06 1.43
CA LYS A 182 11.96 5.18 1.74
C LYS A 182 13.05 5.95 2.46
N GLY A 183 13.88 5.26 3.21
CA GLY A 183 14.91 5.93 3.98
C GLY A 183 15.49 5.03 5.04
N ARG A 184 15.95 5.64 6.13
CA ARG A 184 16.56 4.93 7.25
C ARG A 184 16.29 5.62 8.58
N VAL A 185 16.17 4.83 9.64
CA VAL A 185 15.99 5.30 11.03
C VAL A 185 17.21 4.94 11.86
N LEU A 186 17.68 5.91 12.64
CA LEU A 186 18.73 5.72 13.63
C LEU A 186 18.14 5.02 14.85
N SER A 187 18.47 3.73 14.95
CA SER A 187 18.04 2.84 16.01
C SER A 187 19.14 2.72 17.05
N HIS A 188 18.77 2.78 18.33
CA HIS A 188 19.66 2.65 19.47
C HIS A 188 19.30 1.42 20.25
N ILE A 189 20.27 0.52 20.40
CA ILE A 189 20.15 -0.69 21.21
C ILE A 189 21.43 -0.79 22.01
N TYR A 190 21.32 -0.78 23.34
CA TYR A 190 22.45 -0.62 24.25
C TYR A 190 23.28 0.64 23.94
N PHE A 191 24.57 0.47 23.66
CA PHE A 191 25.51 1.52 23.26
C PHE A 191 25.67 1.61 21.73
N PHE A 192 25.03 0.72 20.98
CA PHE A 192 25.13 0.68 19.53
C PHE A 192 24.04 1.55 18.90
N SER A 193 24.46 2.39 17.97
CA SER A 193 23.59 3.18 17.11
C SER A 193 23.82 2.75 15.67
N PHE A 194 22.76 2.33 14.99
CA PHE A 194 22.85 1.88 13.61
C PHE A 194 21.63 2.32 12.81
N TRP A 195 21.85 2.51 11.51
CA TRP A 195 20.81 2.94 10.59
C TRP A 195 20.09 1.73 10.01
N LEU A 196 18.79 1.61 10.29
CA LEU A 196 17.94 0.58 9.71
C LEU A 196 17.12 1.13 8.55
N PRO A 197 17.15 0.50 7.36
CA PRO A 197 16.39 0.96 6.22
C PRO A 197 14.90 0.65 6.39
N PHE A 198 14.06 1.46 5.75
CA PHE A 198 12.63 1.19 5.59
C PHE A 198 12.16 1.61 4.19
N SER A 199 11.05 1.03 3.74
CA SER A 199 10.33 1.46 2.55
C SER A 199 8.84 1.15 2.71
N THR A 200 7.99 2.11 2.35
CA THR A 200 6.53 1.95 2.33
C THR A 200 5.97 2.60 1.08
N THR A 201 5.14 1.85 0.35
CA THR A 201 4.49 2.31 -0.89
C THR A 201 2.98 2.16 -0.75
N ARG A 202 2.24 3.17 -1.20
CA ARG A 202 0.77 3.21 -1.26
C ARG A 202 0.29 3.79 -2.59
N TYR A 203 -0.99 3.63 -2.89
CA TYR A 203 -1.59 4.03 -4.17
C TYR A 203 -2.81 4.95 -3.99
N PRO A 204 -2.71 6.04 -3.22
CA PRO A 204 -3.85 6.94 -2.96
C PRO A 204 -4.56 7.41 -4.23
N LEU A 205 -5.89 7.48 -4.13
CA LEU A 205 -6.76 8.04 -5.15
C LEU A 205 -6.92 9.55 -4.98
N THR A 206 -6.57 10.31 -6.02
CA THR A 206 -6.73 11.78 -6.08
C THR A 206 -8.13 12.21 -6.51
N LYS A 207 -8.84 11.31 -7.20
CA LYS A 207 -10.23 11.45 -7.64
C LYS A 207 -10.85 10.06 -7.74
N PRO A 208 -12.19 9.94 -7.75
CA PRO A 208 -12.86 8.68 -8.01
C PRO A 208 -12.38 8.09 -9.36
N PRO A 209 -11.94 6.81 -9.39
CA PRO A 209 -11.52 6.17 -10.62
C PRO A 209 -12.73 5.78 -11.45
N HIS A 210 -12.59 5.89 -12.77
CA HIS A 210 -13.64 5.58 -13.73
C HIS A 210 -13.19 4.57 -14.78
N ALA A 211 -14.13 3.77 -15.27
CA ALA A 211 -13.87 2.81 -16.33
C ALA A 211 -13.72 3.53 -17.68
N GLU A 212 -12.83 3.02 -18.51
CA GLU A 212 -12.66 3.48 -19.90
C GLU A 212 -13.47 2.57 -20.83
N LEU A 213 -14.39 3.15 -21.60
CA LEU A 213 -15.03 2.43 -22.70
C LEU A 213 -14.05 2.31 -23.87
N ILE A 214 -13.61 1.08 -24.17
CA ILE A 214 -12.74 0.81 -25.32
C ILE A 214 -13.57 0.71 -26.60
N SER A 215 -14.65 -0.06 -26.56
CA SER A 215 -15.50 -0.31 -27.71
C SER A 215 -16.86 -0.83 -27.28
N SER A 216 -17.87 -0.65 -28.13
CA SER A 216 -19.17 -1.31 -27.97
C SER A 216 -19.72 -1.76 -29.32
N SER A 217 -20.61 -2.75 -29.30
CA SER A 217 -21.33 -3.22 -30.48
C SER A 217 -22.58 -4.02 -30.14
N TRP A 218 -23.54 -4.06 -31.06
CA TRP A 218 -24.58 -5.06 -31.08
C TRP A 218 -24.00 -6.46 -31.29
N SER A 219 -24.53 -7.44 -30.58
CA SER A 219 -24.10 -8.83 -30.62
C SER A 219 -25.29 -9.77 -30.41
N ASN A 220 -25.20 -10.98 -30.95
CA ASN A 220 -26.18 -12.05 -30.69
C ASN A 220 -25.79 -12.88 -29.45
N LEU A 221 -26.56 -13.94 -29.18
CA LEU A 221 -26.31 -14.91 -28.10
C LEU A 221 -24.90 -15.55 -28.13
N ASN A 222 -24.31 -15.68 -29.31
CA ASN A 222 -22.97 -16.27 -29.48
C ASN A 222 -21.85 -15.23 -29.27
N GLY A 223 -22.18 -13.98 -28.92
CA GLY A 223 -21.23 -12.89 -28.75
C GLY A 223 -20.66 -12.36 -30.07
N THR A 224 -21.17 -12.81 -31.23
CA THR A 224 -20.70 -12.30 -32.53
C THR A 224 -21.32 -10.94 -32.80
N ARG A 225 -20.51 -9.98 -33.25
CA ARG A 225 -20.97 -8.65 -33.65
C ARG A 225 -21.95 -8.76 -34.82
N ILE A 226 -23.07 -8.05 -34.72
CA ILE A 226 -24.11 -8.03 -35.74
C ILE A 226 -24.47 -6.59 -36.09
N SER A 227 -25.03 -6.40 -37.29
CA SER A 227 -25.64 -5.16 -37.75
C SER A 227 -27.06 -5.36 -38.27
N LYS A 228 -27.54 -6.62 -38.31
CA LYS A 228 -28.89 -7.00 -38.72
C LYS A 228 -29.44 -8.07 -37.77
N ALA A 229 -30.73 -8.01 -37.48
CA ALA A 229 -31.46 -8.99 -36.67
C ALA A 229 -32.93 -9.05 -37.09
N ASN A 230 -33.68 -10.01 -36.58
CA ASN A 230 -35.14 -10.03 -36.71
C ASN A 230 -35.81 -9.57 -35.42
N LYS A 231 -37.04 -9.04 -35.56
CA LYS A 231 -37.89 -8.74 -34.41
C LYS A 231 -38.06 -9.96 -33.50
N GLY A 232 -37.99 -9.73 -32.19
CA GLY A 232 -38.14 -10.77 -31.16
C GLY A 232 -36.87 -11.58 -30.88
N GLU A 233 -35.77 -11.36 -31.61
CA GLU A 233 -34.49 -12.02 -31.30
C GLU A 233 -33.86 -11.44 -30.03
N ASN A 234 -33.23 -12.29 -29.22
CA ASN A 234 -32.48 -11.83 -28.04
C ASN A 234 -31.10 -11.34 -28.47
N LEU A 235 -30.90 -10.04 -28.34
CA LEU A 235 -29.69 -9.33 -28.71
C LEU A 235 -29.01 -8.76 -27.47
N TYR A 236 -27.76 -8.34 -27.65
CA TYR A 236 -26.96 -7.77 -26.57
C TYR A 236 -26.16 -6.59 -27.06
N ILE A 237 -26.10 -5.54 -26.24
CA ILE A 237 -25.07 -4.52 -26.36
C ILE A 237 -23.83 -5.06 -25.63
N SER A 238 -22.83 -5.48 -26.40
CA SER A 238 -21.51 -5.87 -25.88
C SER A 238 -20.65 -4.63 -25.71
N MET A 239 -20.03 -4.48 -24.55
CA MET A 239 -19.12 -3.37 -24.24
C MET A 239 -17.81 -3.90 -23.67
N SER A 240 -16.69 -3.44 -24.22
CA SER A 240 -15.36 -3.70 -23.68
C SER A 240 -14.95 -2.52 -22.81
N LEU A 241 -14.76 -2.78 -21.52
CA LEU A 241 -14.36 -1.80 -20.53
C LEU A 241 -12.95 -2.10 -20.03
N LYS A 242 -12.22 -1.06 -19.67
CA LYS A 242 -10.88 -1.15 -19.06
C LYS A 242 -10.85 -0.41 -17.74
N ASN A 243 -10.23 -1.03 -16.75
CA ASN A 243 -9.85 -0.35 -15.53
C ASN A 243 -8.39 0.13 -15.65
N PRO A 244 -8.12 1.45 -15.67
CA PRO A 244 -6.77 2.00 -15.79
C PRO A 244 -5.95 1.97 -14.49
N THR A 245 -6.55 1.71 -13.32
CA THR A 245 -5.83 1.66 -12.04
C THR A 245 -4.89 0.46 -11.98
N ARG A 246 -3.88 0.47 -11.09
CA ARG A 246 -2.95 -0.65 -10.92
C ARG A 246 -3.39 -1.61 -9.83
N ILE A 247 -3.94 -1.07 -8.73
CA ILE A 247 -4.27 -1.87 -7.53
C ILE A 247 -5.79 -1.84 -7.24
N HIS A 248 -6.47 -0.73 -7.53
CA HIS A 248 -7.86 -0.53 -7.13
C HIS A 248 -8.87 -1.13 -8.12
N SER A 249 -9.59 -2.17 -7.72
CA SER A 249 -10.77 -2.61 -8.49
C SER A 249 -11.88 -1.57 -8.43
N MET A 250 -12.70 -1.47 -9.49
CA MET A 250 -13.78 -0.48 -9.58
C MET A 250 -15.13 -1.13 -9.84
N TRP A 251 -16.17 -0.44 -9.39
CA TRP A 251 -17.56 -0.80 -9.66
C TRP A 251 -18.27 0.41 -10.26
N GLU A 252 -18.80 0.26 -11.47
CA GLU A 252 -19.53 1.33 -12.15
C GLU A 252 -20.95 0.91 -12.50
N ASN A 253 -21.88 1.86 -12.45
CA ASN A 253 -23.22 1.68 -12.97
C ASN A 253 -23.27 2.16 -14.42
N VAL A 254 -23.37 1.23 -15.36
CA VAL A 254 -23.53 1.53 -16.78
C VAL A 254 -25.01 1.52 -17.12
N THR A 255 -25.47 2.59 -17.75
CA THR A 255 -26.83 2.70 -18.28
C THR A 255 -26.79 2.77 -19.80
N ALA A 256 -27.52 1.87 -20.45
CA ALA A 256 -27.82 1.96 -21.87
C ALA A 256 -29.22 2.53 -22.07
N LYS A 257 -29.34 3.52 -22.94
CA LYS A 257 -30.61 4.01 -23.46
C LYS A 257 -30.71 3.59 -24.91
N ILE A 258 -31.78 2.92 -25.29
CA ILE A 258 -31.97 2.37 -26.63
C ILE A 258 -33.02 3.20 -27.34
N TYR A 259 -32.75 3.53 -28.59
CA TYR A 259 -33.57 4.38 -29.45
C TYR A 259 -33.95 3.64 -30.71
N LEU A 260 -35.16 3.86 -31.19
CA LEU A 260 -35.62 3.49 -32.52
C LEU A 260 -35.67 4.76 -33.36
N SER A 261 -35.08 4.79 -34.55
CA SER A 261 -34.91 6.05 -35.32
C SER A 261 -36.22 6.78 -35.67
N SER A 262 -37.37 6.10 -35.63
CA SER A 262 -38.69 6.70 -35.82
C SER A 262 -39.28 7.36 -34.58
N ILE A 263 -38.60 7.26 -33.42
CA ILE A 263 -39.05 7.74 -32.11
C ILE A 263 -37.92 8.58 -31.49
N ASP A 264 -38.22 9.84 -31.17
CA ASP A 264 -37.23 10.76 -30.62
C ASP A 264 -36.84 10.43 -29.16
N GLU A 265 -37.71 9.71 -28.44
CA GLU A 265 -37.49 9.26 -27.07
C GLU A 265 -36.90 7.84 -27.01
N PRO A 266 -36.07 7.53 -26.00
CA PRO A 266 -35.55 6.19 -25.81
C PRO A 266 -36.69 5.22 -25.44
N ILE A 267 -36.74 4.11 -26.18
CA ILE A 267 -37.75 3.06 -26.05
C ILE A 267 -37.43 2.06 -24.94
N ALA A 268 -36.18 2.02 -24.46
CA ALA A 268 -35.76 1.14 -23.38
C ALA A 268 -34.56 1.70 -22.62
N TYR A 269 -34.48 1.34 -21.34
CA TYR A 269 -33.39 1.68 -20.42
C TYR A 269 -32.91 0.41 -19.74
N ILE A 270 -31.60 0.15 -19.80
CA ILE A 270 -30.99 -1.00 -19.14
C ILE A 270 -29.82 -0.51 -18.33
N SER A 271 -29.87 -0.72 -17.01
CA SER A 271 -28.78 -0.37 -16.10
C SER A 271 -28.18 -1.63 -15.49
N LYS A 272 -26.85 -1.67 -15.37
CA LYS A 272 -26.11 -2.77 -14.76
C LYS A 272 -24.88 -2.26 -14.04
N THR A 273 -24.65 -2.78 -12.83
CA THR A 273 -23.39 -2.59 -12.12
C THR A 273 -22.35 -3.55 -12.67
N VAL A 274 -21.20 -3.03 -13.09
CA VAL A 274 -20.07 -3.76 -13.66
C VAL A 274 -18.86 -3.63 -12.73
N GLY A 275 -18.19 -4.75 -12.45
CA GLY A 275 -17.02 -4.82 -11.55
C GLY A 275 -15.76 -5.17 -12.31
N ILE A 276 -14.79 -4.27 -12.38
CA ILE A 276 -13.60 -4.43 -13.22
C ILE A 276 -12.36 -4.48 -12.32
N ALA A 277 -11.65 -5.60 -12.35
CA ALA A 277 -10.41 -5.77 -11.60
C ALA A 277 -9.34 -4.77 -12.08
N ALA A 278 -8.42 -4.39 -11.19
CA ALA A 278 -7.35 -3.44 -11.50
C ALA A 278 -6.51 -3.90 -12.72
N GLY A 279 -6.12 -2.95 -13.57
CA GLY A 279 -5.33 -3.18 -14.79
C GLY A 279 -5.98 -4.07 -15.86
N SER A 280 -7.21 -4.53 -15.63
CA SER A 280 -7.86 -5.53 -16.47
C SER A 280 -8.79 -4.93 -17.53
N ARG A 281 -9.11 -5.76 -18.53
CA ARG A 281 -10.14 -5.50 -19.53
C ARG A 281 -11.21 -6.57 -19.41
N VAL A 282 -12.47 -6.16 -19.42
CA VAL A 282 -13.61 -7.07 -19.27
C VAL A 282 -14.69 -6.70 -20.28
N ILE A 283 -15.35 -7.72 -20.81
CA ILE A 283 -16.51 -7.55 -21.69
C ILE A 283 -17.78 -7.76 -20.85
N TYR A 284 -18.68 -6.78 -20.92
CA TYR A 284 -20.02 -6.88 -20.35
C TYR A 284 -21.07 -6.86 -21.45
N ILE A 285 -22.20 -7.49 -21.16
CA ILE A 285 -23.37 -7.51 -22.04
C ILE A 285 -24.59 -6.93 -21.33
N LEU A 286 -25.39 -6.18 -22.08
CA LEU A 286 -26.72 -5.69 -21.70
C LEU A 286 -27.77 -6.29 -22.65
N PRO A 287 -28.73 -7.09 -22.15
CA PRO A 287 -29.70 -7.78 -22.99
C PRO A 287 -30.79 -6.84 -23.51
N PHE A 288 -31.17 -7.00 -24.77
CA PHE A 288 -32.26 -6.28 -25.41
C PHE A 288 -32.98 -7.15 -26.44
N THR A 289 -34.31 -7.03 -26.52
CA THR A 289 -35.13 -7.76 -27.49
C THR A 289 -35.98 -6.74 -28.25
N PRO A 290 -35.71 -6.49 -29.55
CA PRO A 290 -36.46 -5.51 -30.32
C PRO A 290 -37.88 -6.00 -30.56
N THR A 291 -38.86 -5.15 -30.26
CA THR A 291 -40.30 -5.44 -30.43
C THR A 291 -40.87 -4.87 -31.71
N GLU A 292 -40.12 -4.08 -32.47
CA GLU A 292 -40.54 -3.43 -33.71
C GLU A 292 -39.46 -3.58 -34.78
N SER A 293 -39.85 -3.49 -36.04
CA SER A 293 -38.90 -3.43 -37.15
C SER A 293 -38.42 -1.99 -37.33
N GLY A 294 -37.18 -1.81 -37.73
CA GLY A 294 -36.58 -0.49 -37.95
C GLY A 294 -35.12 -0.42 -37.55
N THR A 295 -34.62 0.80 -37.42
CA THR A 295 -33.21 1.07 -37.14
C THR A 295 -33.02 1.43 -35.67
N TYR A 296 -32.16 0.69 -34.98
CA TYR A 296 -31.89 0.85 -33.56
C TYR A 296 -30.51 1.46 -33.31
N HIS A 297 -30.46 2.34 -32.32
CA HIS A 297 -29.26 2.98 -31.81
C HIS A 297 -29.24 2.91 -30.27
N TYR A 298 -28.10 3.17 -29.66
CA TYR A 298 -28.01 3.26 -28.21
C TYR A 298 -27.05 4.34 -27.75
N SER A 299 -27.29 4.92 -26.58
CA SER A 299 -26.26 5.65 -25.83
C SER A 299 -25.82 4.81 -24.64
N LEU A 300 -24.56 4.96 -24.23
CA LEU A 300 -24.03 4.37 -23.01
C LEU A 300 -23.47 5.48 -22.12
N GLU A 301 -23.80 5.46 -20.84
CA GLU A 301 -23.24 6.40 -19.89
C GLU A 301 -22.98 5.78 -18.53
N THR A 302 -21.95 6.28 -17.85
CA THR A 302 -21.70 6.07 -16.43
C THR A 302 -21.67 7.41 -15.71
N ILE A 303 -21.96 7.40 -14.41
CA ILE A 303 -21.95 8.63 -13.61
C ILE A 303 -20.49 9.08 -13.43
N GLY A 304 -20.09 10.15 -14.12
CA GLY A 304 -18.76 10.76 -14.02
C GLY A 304 -17.67 10.12 -14.87
N GLY A 305 -17.94 8.96 -15.49
CA GLY A 305 -17.00 8.24 -16.35
C GLY A 305 -17.19 8.54 -17.83
N PHE A 306 -17.43 7.49 -18.62
CA PHE A 306 -17.57 7.62 -20.07
C PHE A 306 -19.00 7.95 -20.50
N LYS A 307 -19.11 8.58 -21.68
CA LYS A 307 -20.38 8.82 -22.36
C LYS A 307 -20.23 8.54 -23.86
N LEU A 308 -21.01 7.60 -24.36
CA LEU A 308 -21.18 7.32 -25.79
C LEU A 308 -22.51 7.92 -26.23
N GLU A 309 -22.44 8.91 -27.13
CA GLU A 309 -23.61 9.55 -27.71
C GLU A 309 -24.23 8.68 -28.81
N VAL A 310 -25.54 8.87 -29.07
CA VAL A 310 -26.29 8.10 -30.08
C VAL A 310 -25.65 8.17 -31.46
N LYS A 311 -25.12 9.34 -31.84
CA LYS A 311 -24.46 9.59 -33.14
C LYS A 311 -23.20 8.72 -33.36
N ASP A 312 -22.55 8.31 -32.28
CA ASP A 312 -21.31 7.52 -32.30
C ASP A 312 -21.60 6.02 -32.08
N SER A 313 -22.89 5.67 -31.94
CA SER A 313 -23.32 4.31 -31.64
C SER A 313 -23.40 3.43 -32.89
N PRO A 314 -23.00 2.16 -32.78
CA PRO A 314 -23.25 1.16 -33.81
C PRO A 314 -24.75 1.01 -34.13
N ILE A 315 -25.04 0.96 -35.42
CA ILE A 315 -26.40 0.84 -35.96
C ILE A 315 -26.78 -0.64 -36.04
N LEU A 316 -28.04 -0.95 -35.71
CA LEU A 316 -28.67 -2.24 -35.91
C LEU A 316 -29.93 -2.10 -36.75
N GLU A 317 -30.02 -2.81 -37.87
CA GLU A 317 -31.24 -2.93 -38.67
C GLU A 317 -32.05 -4.15 -38.19
N VAL A 318 -33.33 -3.95 -37.86
CA VAL A 318 -34.23 -5.02 -37.45
C VAL A 318 -35.33 -5.19 -38.51
N GLY A 319 -35.39 -6.39 -39.09
CA GLY A 319 -36.44 -6.84 -39.99
C GLY A 319 -37.69 -7.27 -39.24
#